data_AF-A0A949Y820-F1
#
_entry.id   AF-A0A949Y820-F1
#
_cell.length_a   1.000
_cell.length_b   1.000
_cell.length_c   1.000
_cell.angle_alpha   90.00
_cell.angle_beta   90.00
_cell.angle_gamma   90.00
#
_symmetry.space_group_name_H-M   'P 1'
#
loop_
_entity.id
_entity.type
_entity.pdbx_description
1 polymer ?
#
loop_
_entity_poly.entity_id
_entity_poly.type
_entity_poly.pdbx_seq_one_letter_code
_entity_poly.pdbx_strand_id
1 'polypeptide(L)'
;MTGDGCGLGSSADKVPTHQSMSLPRIHSSESEVQFGFSELVLSGFVRIVTNRAIFRTPTPLTTALGFCEQLRERPNAAALRPGPEHWTIFSDLCRSIKAQGKLVADAYLAALALENDCDWYSTDADFARFPGLRWRHPLA
;
A
#
# COMPACT_ATOMS: atom_id res chain seq x y z
N MET A 1 -14.90 -59.37 34.25
CA MET A 1 -16.08 -58.52 33.96
C MET A 1 -15.52 -57.19 33.45
N THR A 2 -15.31 -57.11 32.13
CA THR A 2 -16.10 -56.29 31.17
C THR A 2 -15.84 -54.79 31.36
N GLY A 3 -15.31 -54.02 30.41
CA GLY A 3 -15.00 -54.28 29.00
C GLY A 3 -14.40 -53.02 28.35
N ASP A 4 -14.17 -53.17 27.05
CA ASP A 4 -13.57 -52.27 26.06
C ASP A 4 -14.11 -50.83 25.99
N GLY A 5 -13.29 -49.93 25.39
CA GLY A 5 -13.83 -48.96 24.45
C GLY A 5 -13.14 -47.59 24.37
N CYS A 6 -12.60 -47.28 23.18
CA CYS A 6 -12.50 -45.97 22.51
C CYS A 6 -11.69 -44.85 23.22
N GLY A 7 -10.56 -44.35 22.70
CA GLY A 7 -10.39 -43.86 21.34
C GLY A 7 -10.96 -42.45 21.22
N LEU A 8 -10.08 -41.45 21.19
CA LEU A 8 -10.09 -40.21 20.38
C LEU A 8 -9.22 -39.15 21.06
N GLY A 9 -8.02 -38.96 20.51
CA GLY A 9 -7.17 -37.83 20.82
C GLY A 9 -7.83 -36.53 20.38
N SER A 10 -7.98 -35.59 21.32
CA SER A 10 -8.30 -34.21 20.99
C SER A 10 -6.99 -33.48 20.75
N SER A 11 -6.57 -33.45 19.48
CA SER A 11 -5.61 -32.46 18.99
C SER A 11 -6.34 -31.12 18.99
N ALA A 12 -6.23 -30.38 20.09
CA ALA A 12 -6.64 -28.99 20.11
C ALA A 12 -5.78 -28.23 19.09
N ASP A 13 -6.44 -27.80 18.02
CA ASP A 13 -5.89 -27.01 16.93
C ASP A 13 -5.05 -25.85 17.48
N LYS A 14 -3.74 -25.93 17.24
CA LYS A 14 -2.88 -24.75 17.25
C LYS A 14 -3.33 -23.87 16.09
N VAL A 15 -4.22 -22.93 16.38
CA VAL A 15 -4.39 -21.74 15.53
C VAL A 15 -3.01 -21.07 15.47
N PRO A 16 -2.37 -20.94 14.29
CA PRO A 16 -1.12 -20.21 14.21
C PRO A 16 -1.44 -18.76 14.51
N THR A 17 -0.93 -18.27 15.64
CA THR A 17 -0.92 -16.85 15.98
C THR A 17 -0.36 -16.11 14.78
N HIS A 18 -1.15 -15.18 14.22
CA HIS A 18 -0.70 -14.26 13.18
C HIS A 18 0.58 -13.58 13.67
N GLN A 19 1.73 -14.09 13.24
CA GLN A 19 2.99 -13.41 13.42
C GLN A 19 2.91 -12.22 12.50
N SER A 20 2.50 -11.08 13.05
CA SER A 20 2.47 -9.79 12.37
C SER A 20 3.80 -9.64 11.66
N MET A 21 3.76 -9.75 10.33
CA MET A 21 4.90 -9.51 9.48
C MET A 21 5.16 -8.01 9.59
N SER A 22 5.92 -7.62 10.61
CA SER A 22 6.31 -6.25 10.84
C SER A 22 7.15 -5.82 9.65
N LEU A 23 6.54 -5.03 8.77
CA LEU A 23 7.29 -4.35 7.72
C LEU A 23 8.41 -3.55 8.40
N PRO A 24 9.62 -3.52 7.83
CA PRO A 24 10.69 -2.69 8.36
C PRO A 24 10.16 -1.25 8.43
N ARG A 25 9.93 -0.77 9.65
CA ARG A 25 9.58 0.62 9.91
C ARG A 25 10.79 1.43 9.47
N ILE A 26 10.56 2.36 8.55
CA ILE A 26 11.55 3.18 7.86
C ILE A 26 12.26 4.07 8.90
N HIS A 27 13.21 3.52 9.65
CA HIS A 27 14.06 4.27 10.58
C HIS A 27 15.45 4.40 9.98
N SER A 28 15.85 5.64 9.82
CA SER A 28 17.03 6.07 9.08
C SER A 28 18.33 5.67 9.78
N SER A 29 19.20 4.94 9.08
CA SER A 29 20.65 5.01 9.27
C SER A 29 21.24 5.86 8.14
N GLU A 30 21.77 7.02 8.51
CA GLU A 30 22.67 7.94 7.77
C GLU A 30 22.66 7.92 6.22
N SER A 31 22.10 9.00 5.65
CA SER A 31 22.46 9.64 4.36
C SER A 31 21.86 9.17 3.02
N GLU A 32 20.87 8.28 2.97
CA GLU A 32 20.04 8.12 1.76
C GLU A 32 18.58 8.46 2.03
N VAL A 33 18.01 9.40 1.26
CA VAL A 33 16.56 9.65 1.26
C VAL A 33 15.88 8.39 0.73
N GLN A 34 15.23 7.65 1.62
CA GLN A 34 14.43 6.48 1.27
C GLN A 34 13.07 6.93 0.76
N PHE A 35 12.58 6.30 -0.31
CA PHE A 35 11.22 6.54 -0.81
C PHE A 35 10.39 5.27 -0.72
N GLY A 36 9.14 5.43 -0.27
CA GLY A 36 8.13 4.38 -0.29
C GLY A 36 7.36 4.38 -1.60
N PHE A 37 6.98 3.21 -2.09
CA PHE A 37 6.05 3.08 -3.21
C PHE A 37 4.92 2.11 -2.88
N SER A 38 3.74 2.37 -3.44
CA SER A 38 2.61 1.43 -3.38
C SER A 38 2.55 0.60 -4.67
N GLU A 39 2.38 -0.71 -4.54
CA GLU A 39 2.13 -1.59 -5.70
C GLU A 39 0.84 -1.20 -6.45
N LEU A 40 -0.13 -0.58 -5.77
CA LEU A 40 -1.33 -0.03 -6.41
C LEU A 40 -1.01 1.17 -7.31
N VAL A 41 -0.06 2.02 -6.91
CA VAL A 41 0.41 3.15 -7.74
C VAL A 41 1.12 2.63 -8.98
N LEU A 42 1.98 1.62 -8.84
CA LEU A 42 2.67 1.01 -9.98
C LEU A 42 1.67 0.32 -10.94
N SER A 43 0.70 -0.41 -10.40
CA SER A 43 -0.39 -1.00 -11.20
C SER A 43 -1.20 0.07 -11.94
N GLY A 44 -1.55 1.16 -11.25
CA GLY A 44 -2.22 2.32 -11.83
C GLY A 44 -1.41 2.98 -12.94
N PHE A 45 -0.11 3.15 -12.75
CA PHE A 45 0.81 3.67 -13.76
C PHE A 45 0.78 2.79 -15.03
N VAL A 46 0.99 1.49 -14.90
CA VAL A 46 0.97 0.55 -16.04
C VAL A 46 -0.37 0.62 -16.76
N ARG A 47 -1.49 0.62 -16.02
CA ARG A 47 -2.84 0.75 -16.58
C ARG A 47 -3.02 2.03 -17.39
N ILE A 48 -2.47 3.15 -16.94
CA ILE A 48 -2.63 4.45 -17.60
C ILE A 48 -1.75 4.55 -18.83
N VAL A 49 -0.44 4.31 -18.71
CA VAL A 49 0.52 4.56 -19.80
C VAL A 49 0.37 3.61 -20.98
N THR A 50 -0.26 2.45 -20.77
CA THR A 50 -0.54 1.46 -21.82
C THR A 50 -1.91 1.62 -22.48
N ASN A 51 -2.74 2.58 -22.00
CA ASN A 51 -4.12 2.71 -22.44
C ASN A 51 -4.28 3.51 -23.75
N ARG A 52 -4.74 2.85 -24.82
CA ARG A 52 -5.02 3.45 -26.13
C ARG A 52 -6.15 4.49 -26.14
N ALA A 53 -7.06 4.43 -25.18
CA ALA A 53 -8.12 5.43 -25.05
C ALA A 53 -7.60 6.76 -24.48
N ILE A 54 -6.45 6.73 -23.78
CA ILE A 54 -5.82 7.92 -23.21
C ILE A 54 -4.70 8.42 -24.13
N PHE A 55 -3.88 7.51 -24.67
CA PHE A 55 -2.73 7.85 -25.50
C PHE A 55 -2.90 7.31 -26.92
N ARG A 56 -2.73 8.19 -27.92
CA ARG A 56 -2.72 7.80 -29.35
C ARG A 56 -1.67 6.73 -29.65
N THR A 57 -0.49 6.88 -29.05
CA THR A 57 0.59 5.89 -29.10
C THR A 57 0.92 5.52 -27.65
N PRO A 58 0.31 4.47 -27.08
CA PRO A 58 0.58 4.07 -25.72
C PRO A 58 1.99 3.50 -25.57
N THR A 59 2.54 3.59 -24.36
CA THR A 59 3.79 2.93 -24.00
C THR A 59 3.64 1.42 -24.16
N PRO A 60 4.59 0.71 -24.79
CA PRO A 60 4.59 -0.75 -24.82
C PRO A 60 4.58 -1.35 -23.42
N LEU A 61 3.83 -2.44 -23.21
CA LEU A 61 3.69 -3.07 -21.90
C LEU A 61 5.04 -3.44 -21.28
N THR A 62 5.96 -3.98 -22.09
CA THR A 62 7.31 -4.36 -21.66
C THR A 62 8.11 -3.16 -21.15
N THR A 63 8.03 -2.01 -21.82
CA THR A 63 8.67 -0.77 -21.38
C THR A 63 8.06 -0.26 -20.07
N ALA A 64 6.74 -0.31 -19.93
CA ALA A 64 6.07 0.13 -18.71
C ALA A 64 6.43 -0.74 -17.49
N LEU A 65 6.42 -2.08 -17.66
CA LEU A 65 6.82 -3.00 -16.60
C LEU A 65 8.30 -2.88 -16.25
N GLY A 66 9.18 -2.76 -17.26
CA GLY A 66 10.61 -2.57 -17.04
C GLY A 66 10.94 -1.26 -16.31
N PHE A 67 10.13 -0.21 -16.47
CA PHE A 67 10.25 1.00 -15.66
C PHE A 67 9.87 0.74 -14.18
N CYS A 68 8.76 0.03 -13.94
CA CYS A 68 8.34 -0.33 -12.58
C CYS A 68 9.37 -1.22 -11.88
N GLU A 69 9.97 -2.19 -12.58
CA GLU A 69 11.03 -3.06 -12.04
C GLU A 69 12.25 -2.24 -11.61
N GLN A 70 12.74 -1.35 -12.48
CA GLN A 70 13.87 -0.47 -12.16
C GLN A 70 13.62 0.40 -10.93
N LEU A 71 12.38 0.87 -10.71
CA LEU A 71 12.05 1.65 -9.52
C LEU A 71 12.05 0.79 -8.26
N ARG A 72 11.51 -0.44 -8.35
CA ARG A 72 11.42 -1.39 -7.23
C ARG A 72 12.78 -1.92 -6.79
N GLU A 73 13.74 -2.01 -7.71
CA GLU A 73 15.08 -2.55 -7.46
C GLU A 73 16.07 -1.50 -6.92
N ARG A 74 15.66 -0.23 -6.77
CA ARG A 74 16.53 0.80 -6.20
C ARG A 74 16.87 0.48 -4.74
N PRO A 75 18.14 0.63 -4.31
CA PRO A 75 18.56 0.37 -2.94
C PRO A 75 17.80 1.18 -1.87
N ASN A 76 17.34 2.38 -2.24
CA ASN A 76 16.60 3.29 -1.38
C ASN A 76 15.07 3.22 -1.57
N ALA A 77 14.55 2.21 -2.29
CA ALA A 77 13.12 2.01 -2.48
C ALA A 77 12.55 0.99 -1.48
N ALA A 78 11.40 1.31 -0.91
CA ALA A 78 10.66 0.42 -0.03
C ALA A 78 9.21 0.21 -0.52
N ALA A 79 8.79 -1.06 -0.64
CA ALA A 79 7.39 -1.38 -0.91
C ALA A 79 6.55 -1.14 0.34
N LEU A 80 5.62 -0.18 0.28
CA LEU A 80 4.65 0.07 1.33
C LEU A 80 3.42 -0.81 1.11
N ARG A 81 3.07 -1.59 2.13
CA ARG A 81 1.90 -2.46 2.15
C ARG A 81 1.00 -2.09 3.33
N PRO A 82 -0.33 -2.23 3.17
CA PRO A 82 -1.27 -2.08 4.27
C PRO A 82 -0.87 -2.93 5.47
N GLY A 83 -0.71 -2.28 6.61
CA GLY A 83 -0.58 -2.94 7.90
C GLY A 83 -1.95 -3.17 8.57
N PRO A 84 -1.95 -3.56 9.86
CA PRO A 84 -3.16 -3.84 10.61
C PRO A 84 -4.09 -2.62 10.79
N GLU A 85 -3.53 -1.40 10.89
CA GLU A 85 -4.29 -0.18 11.17
C GLU A 85 -4.83 0.47 9.88
N HIS A 86 -4.30 0.06 8.73
CA HIS A 86 -4.62 0.63 7.43
C HIS A 86 -6.11 0.79 7.17
N TRP A 87 -6.89 -0.28 7.41
CA TRP A 87 -8.32 -0.29 7.11
C TRP A 87 -9.09 0.69 8.00
N THR A 88 -8.71 0.78 9.28
CA THR A 88 -9.29 1.74 10.22
C THR A 88 -9.05 3.16 9.72
N ILE A 89 -7.79 3.52 9.46
CA ILE A 89 -7.39 4.85 8.95
C ILE A 89 -8.11 5.16 7.63
N PHE A 90 -8.11 4.23 6.68
CA PHE A 90 -8.79 4.35 5.40
C PHE A 90 -10.28 4.64 5.57
N SER A 91 -10.96 3.87 6.42
CA SER A 91 -12.40 4.03 6.64
C SER A 91 -12.73 5.37 7.30
N ASP A 92 -11.86 5.86 8.19
CA ASP A 92 -12.03 7.16 8.86
C ASP A 92 -11.77 8.32 7.91
N LEU A 93 -10.75 8.23 7.05
CA LEU A 93 -10.55 9.17 5.95
C LEU A 93 -11.77 9.22 5.04
N CYS A 94 -12.29 8.06 4.61
CA CYS A 94 -13.48 8.00 3.75
C CYS A 94 -14.69 8.68 4.39
N ARG A 95 -14.95 8.43 5.69
CA ARG A 95 -16.07 9.06 6.41
C ARG A 95 -15.86 10.56 6.59
N SER A 96 -14.66 10.98 6.98
CA SER A 96 -14.36 12.39 7.28
C SER A 96 -14.56 13.31 6.09
N ILE A 97 -14.15 12.89 4.89
CA ILE A 97 -14.30 13.69 3.67
C ILE A 97 -15.53 13.31 2.83
N LYS A 98 -16.32 12.33 3.29
CA LYS A 98 -17.42 11.71 2.52
C LYS A 98 -16.94 11.24 1.14
N ALA A 99 -15.84 10.49 1.10
CA ALA A 99 -15.18 10.07 -0.12
C ALA A 99 -16.12 9.25 -1.03
N GLN A 100 -16.09 9.56 -2.33
CA GLN A 100 -16.85 8.85 -3.37
C GLN A 100 -16.02 8.76 -4.65
N GLY A 101 -16.26 7.72 -5.46
CA GLY A 101 -15.60 7.54 -6.75
C GLY A 101 -14.08 7.54 -6.65
N LYS A 102 -13.41 8.41 -7.42
CA LYS A 102 -11.94 8.56 -7.44
C LYS A 102 -11.35 8.78 -6.04
N LEU A 103 -12.02 9.57 -5.19
CA LEU A 103 -11.51 9.91 -3.86
C LEU A 103 -11.39 8.69 -2.93
N VAL A 104 -12.10 7.59 -3.18
CA VAL A 104 -11.96 6.35 -2.40
C VAL A 104 -10.60 5.72 -2.66
N ALA A 105 -10.12 5.72 -3.91
CA ALA A 105 -8.78 5.22 -4.22
C ALA A 105 -7.70 6.12 -3.60
N ASP A 106 -7.90 7.45 -3.65
CA ASP A 106 -6.97 8.40 -3.04
C ASP A 106 -6.93 8.27 -1.51
N ALA A 107 -8.08 8.02 -0.87
CA ALA A 107 -8.16 7.76 0.57
C ALA A 107 -7.37 6.52 0.98
N TYR A 108 -7.37 5.47 0.15
CA TYR A 108 -6.60 4.25 0.39
C TYR A 108 -5.09 4.54 0.37
N LEU A 109 -4.61 5.33 -0.60
CA LEU A 109 -3.21 5.74 -0.68
C LEU A 109 -2.82 6.69 0.46
N ALA A 110 -3.71 7.63 0.82
CA ALA A 110 -3.51 8.52 1.96
C ALA A 110 -3.39 7.74 3.28
N ALA A 111 -4.23 6.73 3.49
CA ALA A 111 -4.15 5.85 4.66
C ALA A 111 -2.81 5.09 4.72
N LEU A 112 -2.28 4.66 3.57
CA LEU A 112 -1.00 3.97 3.51
C LEU A 112 0.14 4.89 3.95
N ALA A 113 0.13 6.14 3.48
CA ALA A 113 1.11 7.14 3.87
C ALA A 113 1.02 7.47 5.37
N LEU A 114 -0.20 7.64 5.91
CA LEU A 114 -0.42 7.92 7.33
C LEU A 114 0.04 6.78 8.23
N GLU A 115 -0.31 5.53 7.90
CA GLU A 115 0.08 4.36 8.70
C GLU A 115 1.61 4.21 8.79
N ASN A 116 2.32 4.58 7.72
CA ASN A 116 3.77 4.52 7.63
C ASN A 116 4.46 5.83 8.02
N ASP A 117 3.72 6.82 8.54
CA ASP A 117 4.21 8.15 8.89
C ASP A 117 5.07 8.80 7.79
N CYS A 118 4.61 8.72 6.55
CA CYS A 118 5.32 9.22 5.37
C CYS A 118 4.77 10.58 4.89
N ASP A 119 5.65 11.40 4.33
CA ASP A 119 5.24 12.51 3.47
C ASP A 119 4.70 11.96 2.13
N TRP A 120 3.56 12.48 1.69
CA TRP A 120 2.92 12.05 0.44
C TRP A 120 3.23 13.03 -0.69
N TYR A 121 4.00 12.57 -1.68
CA TYR A 121 4.36 13.36 -2.85
C TYR A 121 3.42 13.08 -4.02
N SER A 122 2.67 14.08 -4.45
CA SER A 122 1.76 13.98 -5.60
C SER A 122 1.51 15.35 -6.22
N THR A 123 1.30 15.40 -7.54
CA THR A 123 0.83 16.61 -8.22
C THR A 123 -0.69 16.80 -8.09
N ASP A 124 -1.39 15.81 -7.56
CA ASP A 124 -2.85 15.86 -7.37
C ASP A 124 -3.20 16.59 -6.06
N ALA A 125 -3.79 17.78 -6.19
CA ALA A 125 -4.19 18.61 -5.07
C ALA A 125 -5.37 18.04 -4.25
N ASP A 126 -6.07 17.03 -4.76
CA ASP A 126 -7.14 16.37 -3.98
C ASP A 126 -6.61 15.75 -2.68
N PHE A 127 -5.31 15.42 -2.61
CA PHE A 127 -4.69 14.90 -1.39
C PHE A 127 -4.66 15.91 -0.23
N ALA A 128 -4.75 17.21 -0.51
CA ALA A 128 -4.84 18.25 0.53
C ALA A 128 -6.13 18.14 1.37
N ARG A 129 -7.12 17.35 0.92
CA ARG A 129 -8.40 17.14 1.62
C ARG A 129 -8.29 16.15 2.78
N PHE A 130 -7.28 15.28 2.81
CA PHE A 130 -7.16 14.21 3.81
C PHE A 130 -6.56 14.72 5.12
N PRO A 131 -7.30 14.67 6.24
CA PRO A 131 -6.80 15.15 7.52
C PRO A 131 -5.55 14.39 7.98
N GLY A 132 -4.57 15.13 8.50
CA GLY A 132 -3.31 14.56 9.01
C GLY A 132 -2.27 14.20 7.95
N LEU A 133 -2.64 14.16 6.66
CA LEU A 133 -1.72 13.81 5.59
C LEU A 133 -0.75 14.97 5.28
N ARG A 134 0.55 14.69 5.34
CA ARG A 134 1.60 15.64 4.93
C ARG A 134 1.79 15.56 3.41
N TRP A 135 0.92 16.23 2.68
CA TRP A 135 1.01 16.29 1.22
C TRP A 135 2.04 17.34 0.76
N ARG A 136 2.89 16.95 -0.20
CA ARG A 136 3.90 17.79 -0.85
C ARG A 136 3.72 17.74 -2.37
N HIS A 137 3.75 18.90 -3.00
CA HIS A 137 3.83 18.97 -4.46
C HIS A 137 5.30 18.77 -4.89
N PRO A 138 5.63 17.80 -5.77
CA PRO A 138 7.02 17.47 -6.10
C PRO A 138 7.83 18.58 -6.80
N LEU A 139 7.15 19.57 -7.38
CA LEU A 139 7.77 20.67 -8.14
C LEU A 139 7.53 22.05 -7.52
N ALA A 140 7.07 22.10 -6.26
CA ALA A 140 6.84 23.36 -5.54
C ALA A 140 8.09 23.85 -4.81
#